data_AF-A0A518CRZ2-F1
#
_entry.id   AF-A0A518CRZ2-F1
#
_cell.length_a   1.000
_cell.length_b   1.000
_cell.length_c   1.000
_cell.angle_alpha   90.00
_cell.angle_beta   90.00
_cell.angle_gamma   90.00
#
_symmetry.space_group_name_H-M   'P 1'
#
loop_
_entity.id
_entity.type
_entity.pdbx_description
1 polymer ?
#
loop_
_entity_poly.entity_id
_entity_poly.type
_entity_poly.pdbx_seq_one_letter_code
_entity_poly.pdbx_strand_id
1 'polypeptide(L)'
;MKTSVYCIQRHREINSRIQHYSVNQQVAGMKFDHERETELTSVPAQLETDIALKEWAILCAALASGKQTILVRKGGIAEGPDGFQPEHPTFWLFPTNFHQAETALNNDGKAFLSHPDIKSNLTPPPAEQIVLKHVGQIEQIIRLEQESLLPFLNTFQLLSPETLSNRFHYKEPGLWVMVVRIYQAQDPIVIPDSPHFTGCRSWVDLPRPYSSPQAEPVLSEEEFQDQVRKLNSVLSENAIG
;
A
#
# COMPACT_ATOMS: atom_id res chain seq x y z
N MET A 1 -41.05 13.54 11.68
CA MET A 1 -40.31 13.02 12.85
C MET A 1 -39.06 12.31 12.37
N LYS A 2 -37.90 12.96 12.58
CA LYS A 2 -36.52 12.45 12.76
C LYS A 2 -36.06 11.16 12.04
N THR A 3 -35.50 11.30 10.84
CA THR A 3 -34.57 10.28 10.28
C THR A 3 -33.48 10.83 9.34
N SER A 4 -33.34 12.16 9.19
CA SER A 4 -32.45 12.76 8.16
C SER A 4 -31.24 13.54 8.71
N VAL A 5 -30.95 13.47 10.02
CA VAL A 5 -29.88 14.30 10.63
C VAL A 5 -28.70 13.48 11.16
N TYR A 6 -28.85 12.16 11.35
CA TYR A 6 -27.78 11.32 11.91
C TYR A 6 -26.64 10.97 10.93
N CYS A 7 -26.86 11.13 9.61
CA CYS A 7 -25.83 10.82 8.60
C CYS A 7 -24.81 11.96 8.38
N ILE A 8 -25.16 13.20 8.75
CA ILE A 8 -24.33 14.39 8.49
C ILE A 8 -23.45 14.75 9.70
N GLN A 9 -23.79 14.25 10.90
CA GLN A 9 -23.07 14.60 12.14
C GLN A 9 -21.88 13.69 12.49
N ARG A 10 -21.73 12.50 11.88
CA ARG A 10 -20.56 11.62 12.09
C ARG A 10 -19.37 11.92 11.19
N HIS A 11 -19.51 12.81 10.20
CA HIS A 11 -18.43 13.24 9.30
C HIS A 11 -17.60 14.43 9.84
N ARG A 12 -17.88 14.92 11.06
CA ARG A 12 -17.18 16.08 11.64
C ARG A 12 -16.32 15.78 12.88
N GLU A 13 -16.25 14.55 13.36
CA GLU A 13 -15.50 14.21 14.59
C GLU A 13 -14.28 13.29 14.38
N ILE A 14 -13.92 12.95 13.13
CA ILE A 14 -12.66 12.26 12.78
C ILE A 14 -11.73 13.26 12.06
N ASN A 15 -11.51 14.44 12.65
CA ASN A 15 -10.63 15.47 12.09
C ASN A 15 -9.81 16.17 13.19
N SER A 16 -9.10 15.41 14.03
CA SER A 16 -8.18 16.01 15.00
C SER A 16 -6.87 15.27 15.26
N ARG A 17 -6.49 14.30 14.42
CA ARG A 17 -5.13 13.72 14.45
C ARG A 17 -4.52 13.68 13.06
N ILE A 18 -4.32 14.86 12.51
CA ILE A 18 -3.36 15.08 11.42
C ILE A 18 -1.98 15.00 12.07
N GLN A 19 -1.25 13.89 11.85
CA GLN A 19 0.18 13.87 12.13
C GLN A 19 0.87 14.68 11.04
N HIS A 20 1.45 15.81 11.43
CA HIS A 20 2.37 16.56 10.58
C HIS A 20 3.61 15.69 10.33
N TYR A 21 3.81 15.26 9.08
CA TYR A 21 5.07 14.67 8.66
C TYR A 21 6.12 15.78 8.58
N SER A 22 7.13 15.71 9.45
CA SER A 22 8.23 16.68 9.49
C SER A 22 9.23 16.44 8.37
N VAL A 23 9.54 17.52 7.65
CA VAL A 23 10.78 17.67 6.87
C VAL A 23 11.94 17.75 7.86
N ASN A 24 12.97 16.92 7.66
CA ASN A 24 14.16 16.90 8.51
C ASN A 24 14.88 18.25 8.52
N GLN A 25 15.02 18.87 9.69
CA GLN A 25 15.97 19.95 9.96
C GLN A 25 16.71 19.64 11.27
N GLN A 26 18.03 19.42 11.17
CA GLN A 26 18.93 19.24 12.31
C GLN A 26 19.02 20.53 13.13
N VAL A 27 18.94 20.43 14.48
CA VAL A 27 19.79 21.20 15.40
C VAL A 27 20.01 20.45 16.73
N ALA A 28 21.23 20.56 17.24
CA ALA A 28 21.82 19.93 18.41
C ALA A 28 21.25 20.33 19.79
N GLY A 29 21.37 19.41 20.76
CA GLY A 29 21.72 19.72 22.15
C GLY A 29 20.67 19.44 23.24
N MET A 30 21.13 18.69 24.27
CA MET A 30 20.74 18.68 25.69
C MET A 30 19.93 17.51 26.28
N LYS A 31 20.70 16.72 27.06
CA LYS A 31 20.50 16.12 28.40
C LYS A 31 19.28 15.25 28.73
N PHE A 32 19.62 14.05 29.19
CA PHE A 32 18.80 13.03 29.84
C PHE A 32 18.35 13.47 31.24
N ASP A 33 17.11 13.17 31.58
CA ASP A 33 16.68 12.91 32.96
C ASP A 33 15.92 11.57 33.00
N HIS A 34 16.21 10.81 34.06
CA HIS A 34 15.79 9.43 34.31
C HIS A 34 14.44 9.40 35.06
N GLU A 35 13.74 8.27 34.91
CA GLU A 35 12.60 7.80 35.72
C GLU A 35 11.20 8.35 35.39
N ARG A 36 10.41 7.51 34.68
CA ARG A 36 9.21 6.86 35.24
C ARG A 36 8.73 5.73 34.31
N GLU A 37 8.89 4.52 34.81
CA GLU A 37 8.22 3.30 34.36
C GLU A 37 6.69 3.48 34.49
N THR A 38 6.02 3.54 33.35
CA THR A 38 4.64 3.10 33.20
C THR A 38 4.56 2.34 31.89
N GLU A 39 4.71 1.02 32.00
CA GLU A 39 4.35 0.05 30.97
C GLU A 39 2.84 0.16 30.69
N LEU A 40 2.51 0.96 29.68
CA LEU A 40 1.28 0.81 28.91
C LEU A 40 1.74 0.32 27.55
N THR A 41 1.51 -0.95 27.27
CA THR A 41 1.71 -1.59 25.96
C THR A 41 0.88 -0.86 24.92
N SER A 42 1.39 0.25 24.40
CA SER A 42 0.80 0.95 23.27
C SER A 42 1.09 0.14 22.03
N VAL A 43 0.07 -0.57 21.54
CA VAL A 43 -0.05 -0.90 20.12
C VAL A 43 0.34 0.34 19.31
N PRO A 44 1.21 0.25 18.28
CA PRO A 44 1.33 1.34 17.34
C PRO A 44 -0.05 1.51 16.71
N ALA A 45 -0.74 2.62 17.03
CA ALA A 45 -2.08 2.96 16.54
C ALA A 45 -2.16 3.15 14.99
N GLN A 46 -1.13 2.71 14.26
CA GLN A 46 -0.89 2.99 12.85
C GLN A 46 -1.37 1.86 11.92
N LEU A 47 -1.69 0.66 12.44
CA LEU A 47 -2.13 -0.50 11.65
C LEU A 47 -3.61 -0.88 11.84
N GLU A 48 -4.45 0.07 12.28
CA GLU A 48 -5.91 -0.08 12.30
C GLU A 48 -6.53 0.62 11.09
N THR A 49 -7.37 -0.08 10.33
CA THR A 49 -8.06 0.46 9.16
C THR A 49 -9.28 -0.40 8.81
N ASP A 50 -10.32 0.24 8.29
CA ASP A 50 -11.47 -0.41 7.65
C ASP A 50 -11.36 -0.41 6.13
N ILE A 51 -10.16 -0.24 5.59
CA ILE A 51 -9.94 -0.14 4.14
C ILE A 51 -9.08 -1.29 3.65
N ALA A 52 -9.45 -1.82 2.48
CA ALA A 52 -8.62 -2.76 1.74
C ALA A 52 -8.34 -2.25 0.32
N LEU A 53 -7.11 -2.52 -0.14
CA LEU A 53 -6.69 -2.25 -1.51
C LEU A 53 -6.68 -3.55 -2.30
N LYS A 54 -7.58 -3.65 -3.28
CA LYS A 54 -7.56 -4.70 -4.29
C LYS A 54 -6.37 -4.50 -5.22
N GLU A 55 -5.58 -5.55 -5.32
CA GLU A 55 -4.48 -5.63 -6.25
C GLU A 55 -4.31 -7.05 -6.76
N TRP A 56 -3.68 -7.19 -7.93
CA TRP A 56 -3.38 -8.50 -8.51
C TRP A 56 -2.71 -9.41 -7.48
N ALA A 57 -3.22 -10.63 -7.35
CA ALA A 57 -2.76 -11.61 -6.38
C ALA A 57 -1.24 -11.83 -6.47
N ILE A 58 -0.66 -11.79 -7.67
CA ILE A 58 0.80 -11.90 -7.87
C ILE A 58 1.57 -10.71 -7.32
N LEU A 59 1.02 -9.49 -7.42
CA LEU A 59 1.64 -8.30 -6.85
C LEU A 59 1.48 -8.27 -5.32
N CYS A 60 0.33 -8.71 -4.81
CA CYS A 60 0.14 -8.94 -3.37
C CYS A 60 1.16 -9.95 -2.84
N ALA A 61 1.39 -11.05 -3.55
CA ALA A 61 2.36 -12.07 -3.17
C ALA A 61 3.80 -11.51 -3.17
N ALA A 62 4.14 -10.66 -4.15
CA ALA A 62 5.46 -10.04 -4.23
C ALA A 62 5.69 -9.00 -3.12
N LEU A 63 4.66 -8.26 -2.74
CA LEU A 63 4.67 -7.38 -1.56
C LEU A 63 4.81 -8.18 -0.26
N ALA A 64 4.03 -9.25 -0.11
CA ALA A 64 4.03 -10.14 1.04
C ALA A 64 5.34 -10.91 1.23
N SER A 65 6.16 -11.07 0.18
CA SER A 65 7.46 -11.71 0.26
C SER A 65 8.64 -10.73 0.29
N GLY A 66 8.38 -9.42 0.31
CA GLY A 66 9.42 -8.38 0.25
C GLY A 66 10.13 -8.28 -1.11
N LYS A 67 9.66 -8.99 -2.15
CA LYS A 67 10.23 -8.96 -3.52
C LYS A 67 10.03 -7.60 -4.19
N GLN A 68 8.97 -6.88 -3.83
CA GLN A 68 8.75 -5.50 -4.21
C GLN A 68 8.23 -4.70 -3.02
N THR A 69 8.43 -3.39 -3.02
CA THR A 69 7.93 -2.43 -2.00
C THR A 69 7.15 -1.29 -2.61
N ILE A 70 6.82 -1.36 -3.91
CA ILE A 70 6.09 -0.32 -4.61
C ILE A 70 4.79 -0.82 -5.23
N LEU A 71 3.82 0.08 -5.29
CA LEU A 71 2.57 -0.06 -6.03
C LEU A 71 2.48 1.05 -7.07
N VAL A 72 2.07 0.69 -8.28
CA VAL A 72 1.99 1.60 -9.42
C VAL A 72 0.54 1.84 -9.80
N ARG A 73 0.05 3.09 -9.72
CA ARG A 73 -1.38 3.43 -9.89
C ARG A 73 -1.60 4.67 -10.75
N LYS A 74 -2.78 4.73 -11.40
CA LYS A 74 -3.27 5.94 -12.09
C LYS A 74 -4.38 6.68 -11.34
N GLY A 75 -5.11 5.99 -10.46
CA GLY A 75 -6.25 6.56 -9.73
C GLY A 75 -6.55 5.82 -8.42
N GLY A 76 -7.56 6.30 -7.69
CA GLY A 76 -7.81 5.91 -6.31
C GLY A 76 -6.91 6.65 -5.32
N ILE A 77 -6.31 7.76 -5.72
CA ILE A 77 -5.74 8.71 -4.77
C ILE A 77 -6.40 10.06 -5.04
N ALA A 78 -6.89 10.73 -4.00
CA ALA A 78 -7.53 12.03 -4.13
C ALA A 78 -6.49 13.11 -4.40
N GLU A 79 -6.72 13.90 -5.44
CA GLU A 79 -6.02 15.15 -5.69
C GLU A 79 -6.87 16.28 -5.10
N GLY A 80 -6.40 16.85 -3.98
CA GLY A 80 -7.03 17.98 -3.32
C GLY A 80 -6.37 19.31 -3.68
N PRO A 81 -7.00 20.45 -3.36
CA PRO A 81 -6.43 21.78 -3.59
C PRO A 81 -5.13 22.04 -2.80
N ASP A 82 -4.89 21.30 -1.72
CA ASP A 82 -3.66 21.35 -0.89
C ASP A 82 -2.59 20.33 -1.34
N GLY A 83 -2.76 19.72 -2.50
CA GLY A 83 -1.92 18.66 -3.01
C GLY A 83 -2.48 17.26 -2.78
N PHE A 84 -1.72 16.28 -3.26
CA PHE A 84 -2.08 14.87 -3.29
C PHE A 84 -2.00 14.24 -1.88
N GLN A 85 -3.06 13.58 -1.44
CA GLN A 85 -3.05 12.76 -0.21
C GLN A 85 -3.68 11.40 -0.47
N PRO A 86 -3.02 10.29 -0.06
CA PRO A 86 -3.68 9.00 -0.04
C PRO A 86 -4.90 9.11 0.87
N GLU A 87 -6.08 8.78 0.36
CA GLU A 87 -7.33 8.79 1.15
C GLU A 87 -7.17 7.91 2.40
N HIS A 88 -6.32 6.87 2.31
CA HIS A 88 -6.07 5.91 3.36
C HIS A 88 -4.56 5.56 3.42
N PRO A 89 -3.80 6.04 4.42
CA PRO A 89 -2.37 5.76 4.54
C PRO A 89 -2.07 4.30 4.97
N THR A 90 -3.07 3.61 5.53
CA THR A 90 -2.98 2.22 5.99
C THR A 90 -4.14 1.42 5.39
N PHE A 91 -3.85 0.25 4.85
CA PHE A 91 -4.85 -0.60 4.18
C PHE A 91 -4.51 -2.09 4.30
N TRP A 92 -5.51 -2.94 4.19
CA TRP A 92 -5.32 -4.38 4.01
C TRP A 92 -5.05 -4.73 2.55
N LEU A 93 -4.08 -5.61 2.28
CA LEU A 93 -3.87 -6.15 0.94
C LEU A 93 -4.99 -7.15 0.61
N PHE A 94 -5.77 -6.83 -0.44
CA PHE A 94 -6.83 -7.67 -0.95
C PHE A 94 -6.38 -8.28 -2.28
N PRO A 95 -5.93 -9.55 -2.30
CA PRO A 95 -5.54 -10.21 -3.53
C PRO A 95 -6.76 -10.48 -4.43
N THR A 96 -6.67 -10.10 -5.70
CA THR A 96 -7.67 -10.42 -6.73
C THR A 96 -7.02 -10.98 -7.98
N ASN A 97 -7.68 -11.91 -8.66
CA ASN A 97 -7.26 -12.40 -9.97
C ASN A 97 -7.92 -11.63 -11.13
N PHE A 98 -8.72 -10.60 -10.83
CA PHE A 98 -9.43 -9.82 -11.81
C PHE A 98 -8.47 -9.07 -12.75
N HIS A 99 -8.58 -9.31 -14.06
CA HIS A 99 -7.68 -8.82 -15.12
C HIS A 99 -6.20 -9.20 -14.98
N GLN A 100 -5.84 -10.09 -14.05
CA GLN A 100 -4.47 -10.58 -13.96
C GLN A 100 -4.19 -11.48 -15.15
N ALA A 101 -3.18 -11.13 -15.94
CA ALA A 101 -2.71 -11.91 -17.07
C ALA A 101 -1.20 -12.07 -17.01
N GLU A 102 -0.68 -13.26 -17.30
CA GLU A 102 0.76 -13.52 -17.35
C GLU A 102 1.48 -12.62 -18.38
N THR A 103 0.80 -12.27 -19.47
CA THR A 103 1.29 -11.34 -20.49
C THR A 103 1.50 -9.92 -19.96
N ALA A 104 0.82 -9.55 -18.87
CA ALA A 104 0.95 -8.25 -18.22
C ALA A 104 2.12 -8.19 -17.22
N LEU A 105 2.91 -9.27 -17.11
CA LEU A 105 4.08 -9.36 -16.23
C LEU A 105 5.39 -9.27 -17.03
N ASN A 106 6.42 -8.71 -16.42
CA ASN A 106 7.79 -8.79 -16.92
C ASN A 106 8.37 -10.21 -16.69
N ASN A 107 9.61 -10.44 -17.15
CA ASN A 107 10.25 -11.76 -17.03
C ASN A 107 10.41 -12.20 -15.57
N ASP A 108 10.73 -11.27 -14.66
CA ASP A 108 10.81 -11.53 -13.23
C ASP A 108 9.45 -11.95 -12.66
N GLY A 109 8.36 -11.31 -13.08
CA GLY A 109 7.00 -11.67 -12.65
C GLY A 109 6.58 -13.05 -13.14
N LYS A 110 6.94 -13.41 -14.38
CA LYS A 110 6.69 -14.76 -14.93
C LYS A 110 7.50 -15.83 -14.19
N ALA A 111 8.77 -15.55 -13.88
CA ALA A 111 9.58 -16.42 -13.06
C ALA A 111 9.00 -16.55 -11.64
N PHE A 112 8.53 -15.44 -11.06
CA PHE A 112 7.94 -15.39 -9.73
C PHE A 112 6.67 -16.24 -9.65
N LEU A 113 5.79 -16.25 -10.66
CA LEU A 113 4.62 -17.14 -10.73
C LEU A 113 4.95 -18.63 -10.51
N SER A 114 6.15 -19.05 -10.92
CA SER A 114 6.62 -20.43 -10.79
C SER A 114 7.32 -20.72 -9.46
N HIS A 115 7.48 -19.74 -8.58
CA HIS A 115 8.20 -19.90 -7.33
C HIS A 115 7.41 -20.80 -6.34
N PRO A 116 8.03 -21.85 -5.77
CA PRO A 116 7.33 -22.80 -4.89
C PRO A 116 6.66 -22.13 -3.69
N ASP A 117 7.35 -21.15 -3.10
CA ASP A 117 6.96 -20.52 -1.84
C ASP A 117 5.79 -19.53 -1.96
N ILE A 118 5.40 -19.14 -3.18
CA ILE A 118 4.30 -18.17 -3.36
C ILE A 118 2.94 -18.85 -3.61
N LYS A 119 2.92 -20.17 -3.81
CA LYS A 119 1.68 -20.92 -4.08
C LYS A 119 0.64 -20.72 -2.98
N SER A 120 1.06 -20.62 -1.72
CA SER A 120 0.17 -20.39 -0.57
C SER A 120 -0.49 -19.00 -0.58
N ASN A 121 0.13 -18.01 -1.23
CA ASN A 121 -0.41 -16.65 -1.42
C ASN A 121 -1.29 -16.55 -2.68
N LEU A 122 -1.07 -17.42 -3.66
CA LEU A 122 -1.87 -17.49 -4.90
C LEU A 122 -3.06 -18.44 -4.80
N THR A 123 -3.06 -19.37 -3.85
CA THR A 123 -4.15 -20.34 -3.66
C THR A 123 -5.39 -19.60 -3.13
N PRO A 124 -6.52 -19.62 -3.85
CA PRO A 124 -7.74 -19.01 -3.38
C PRO A 124 -8.21 -19.67 -2.07
N PRO A 125 -8.75 -18.91 -1.12
CA PRO A 125 -9.46 -19.48 0.02
C PRO A 125 -10.69 -20.29 -0.43
N PRO A 126 -11.32 -21.05 0.48
CA PRO A 126 -12.60 -21.72 0.21
C PRO A 126 -13.62 -20.76 -0.42
N ALA A 127 -14.50 -21.30 -1.27
CA ALA A 127 -15.55 -20.51 -1.89
C ALA A 127 -16.32 -19.70 -0.82
N GLU A 128 -16.60 -18.42 -1.12
CA GLU A 128 -17.36 -17.48 -0.28
C GLU A 128 -16.60 -16.81 0.88
N GLN A 129 -15.28 -16.95 0.99
CA GLN A 129 -14.49 -16.23 1.99
C GLN A 129 -13.32 -15.46 1.37
N ILE A 130 -13.01 -14.30 1.94
CA ILE A 130 -11.80 -13.52 1.63
C ILE A 130 -10.92 -13.53 2.87
N VAL A 131 -9.64 -13.84 2.68
CA VAL A 131 -8.65 -13.87 3.77
C VAL A 131 -7.60 -12.79 3.53
N LEU A 132 -7.51 -11.81 4.43
CA LEU A 132 -6.56 -10.71 4.37
C LEU A 132 -5.45 -10.97 5.38
N LYS A 133 -4.22 -11.17 4.89
CA LYS A 133 -3.07 -11.62 5.71
C LYS A 133 -2.04 -10.54 5.97
N HIS A 134 -2.11 -9.43 5.22
CA HIS A 134 -1.07 -8.41 5.23
C HIS A 134 -1.69 -7.01 5.28
N VAL A 135 -1.05 -6.15 6.05
CA VAL A 135 -1.36 -4.72 6.15
C VAL A 135 -0.26 -3.94 5.45
N GLY A 136 -0.63 -2.99 4.60
CA GLY A 136 0.27 -2.04 3.98
C GLY A 136 0.13 -0.66 4.61
N GLN A 137 1.26 0.02 4.76
CA GLN A 137 1.35 1.42 5.16
C GLN A 137 2.11 2.18 4.07
N ILE A 138 1.58 3.32 3.63
CA ILE A 138 2.23 4.16 2.63
C ILE A 138 3.28 5.04 3.30
N GLU A 139 4.53 4.92 2.85
CA GLU A 139 5.68 5.65 3.40
C GLU A 139 6.10 6.82 2.51
N GLN A 140 5.93 6.68 1.19
CA GLN A 140 6.30 7.72 0.23
C GLN A 140 5.40 7.61 -1.00
N ILE A 141 5.09 8.74 -1.63
CA ILE A 141 4.37 8.76 -2.89
C ILE A 141 5.06 9.68 -3.87
N ILE A 142 5.26 9.17 -5.09
CA ILE A 142 6.02 9.81 -6.15
C ILE A 142 5.13 9.91 -7.38
N ARG A 143 5.03 11.12 -7.95
CA ARG A 143 4.44 11.30 -9.28
C ARG A 143 5.54 11.17 -10.33
N LEU A 144 5.38 10.24 -11.25
CA LEU A 144 6.17 10.19 -12.47
C LEU A 144 5.43 10.93 -13.58
N GLU A 145 6.01 12.03 -14.04
CA GLU A 145 5.48 12.82 -15.17
C GLU A 145 6.19 12.50 -16.48
N GLN A 146 7.38 11.89 -16.41
CA GLN A 146 8.22 11.57 -17.55
C GLN A 146 8.15 10.09 -17.87
N GLU A 147 7.71 9.74 -19.10
CA GLU A 147 7.65 8.33 -19.52
C GLU A 147 9.03 7.68 -19.59
N SER A 148 10.08 8.46 -19.84
CA SER A 148 11.47 8.01 -19.82
C SER A 148 11.90 7.38 -18.50
N LEU A 149 11.15 7.61 -17.40
CA LEU A 149 11.40 7.00 -16.10
C LEU A 149 10.85 5.58 -15.95
N LEU A 150 9.88 5.17 -16.78
CA LEU A 150 9.23 3.86 -16.67
C LEU A 150 10.19 2.67 -16.78
N PRO A 151 11.19 2.66 -17.69
CA PRO A 151 12.13 1.55 -17.79
C PRO A 151 12.87 1.26 -16.47
N PHE A 152 13.14 2.30 -15.68
CA PHE A 152 13.83 2.18 -14.40
C PHE A 152 12.97 1.58 -13.29
N LEU A 153 11.64 1.69 -13.38
CA LEU A 153 10.74 1.01 -12.45
C LEU A 153 10.77 -0.51 -12.61
N ASN A 154 11.14 -1.04 -13.78
CA ASN A 154 11.06 -2.48 -14.06
C ASN A 154 11.87 -3.34 -13.07
N THR A 155 12.91 -2.80 -12.45
CA THR A 155 13.72 -3.51 -11.44
C THR A 155 13.05 -3.56 -10.06
N PHE A 156 12.03 -2.73 -9.82
CA PHE A 156 11.38 -2.59 -8.52
C PHE A 156 9.97 -3.21 -8.46
N GLN A 157 9.43 -3.69 -9.58
CA GLN A 157 8.05 -4.19 -9.67
C GLN A 157 7.89 -5.24 -10.80
N LEU A 158 6.77 -5.98 -10.81
CA LEU A 158 6.60 -7.17 -11.68
C LEU A 158 5.76 -6.98 -12.95
N LEU A 159 5.11 -5.84 -13.15
CA LEU A 159 4.35 -5.50 -14.36
C LEU A 159 5.27 -5.37 -15.57
N SER A 160 4.75 -5.73 -16.74
CA SER A 160 5.46 -5.57 -18.01
C SER A 160 5.66 -4.08 -18.37
N PRO A 161 6.70 -3.75 -19.18
CA PRO A 161 6.88 -2.38 -19.69
C PRO A 161 5.64 -1.85 -20.43
N GLU A 162 4.97 -2.72 -21.20
CA GLU A 162 3.72 -2.39 -21.88
C GLU A 162 2.60 -2.06 -20.87
N THR A 163 2.48 -2.82 -19.78
CA THR A 163 1.48 -2.54 -18.73
C THR A 163 1.78 -1.21 -18.03
N LEU A 164 3.04 -0.91 -17.74
CA LEU A 164 3.44 0.39 -17.18
C LEU A 164 3.10 1.54 -18.14
N SER A 165 3.48 1.43 -19.42
CA SER A 165 3.20 2.49 -20.42
C SER A 165 1.69 2.67 -20.63
N ASN A 166 0.92 1.57 -20.70
CA ASN A 166 -0.54 1.63 -20.78
C ASN A 166 -1.16 2.34 -19.55
N ARG A 167 -0.66 2.07 -18.34
CA ARG A 167 -1.11 2.77 -17.11
C ARG A 167 -0.71 4.24 -17.12
N PHE A 168 0.49 4.56 -17.60
CA PHE A 168 0.99 5.93 -17.70
C PHE A 168 0.16 6.78 -18.67
N HIS A 169 -0.27 6.21 -19.80
CA HIS A 169 -1.04 6.92 -20.82
C HIS A 169 -2.56 6.89 -20.61
N TYR A 170 -3.06 6.21 -19.57
CA TYR A 170 -4.49 6.06 -19.37
C TYR A 170 -5.16 7.38 -18.99
N LYS A 171 -6.07 7.87 -19.85
CA LYS A 171 -6.74 9.20 -19.82
C LYS A 171 -5.80 10.37 -20.04
N GLU A 172 -4.77 10.51 -19.21
CA GLU A 172 -3.76 11.57 -19.31
C GLU A 172 -2.38 11.01 -18.88
N PRO A 173 -1.27 11.55 -19.42
CA PRO A 173 0.06 11.10 -19.06
C PRO A 173 0.40 11.18 -17.56
N GLY A 174 1.20 10.23 -17.12
CA GLY A 174 1.84 10.20 -15.80
C GLY A 174 1.32 9.10 -14.89
N LEU A 175 2.15 8.69 -13.93
CA LEU A 175 1.94 7.52 -13.10
C LEU A 175 2.26 7.79 -11.62
N TRP A 176 1.45 7.27 -10.70
CA TRP A 176 1.73 7.34 -9.26
C TRP A 176 2.48 6.09 -8.81
N VAL A 177 3.55 6.28 -8.05
CA VAL A 177 4.31 5.21 -7.38
C VAL A 177 4.15 5.40 -5.89
N MET A 178 3.51 4.44 -5.23
CA MET A 178 3.37 4.40 -3.77
C MET A 178 4.40 3.44 -3.22
N VAL A 179 5.33 3.93 -2.42
CA VAL A 179 6.26 3.10 -1.64
C VAL A 179 5.53 2.67 -0.37
N VAL A 180 5.44 1.37 -0.15
CA VAL A 180 4.62 0.77 0.89
C VAL A 180 5.43 -0.17 1.76
N ARG A 181 5.31 0.02 3.08
CA ARG A 181 5.80 -0.92 4.09
C ARG A 181 4.73 -1.96 4.34
N ILE A 182 5.10 -3.23 4.28
CA ILE A 182 4.18 -4.36 4.42
C ILE A 182 4.46 -5.09 5.73
N TYR A 183 3.37 -5.43 6.43
CA TYR A 183 3.38 -6.18 7.66
C TYR A 183 2.54 -7.44 7.49
N GLN A 184 3.05 -8.57 7.98
CA GLN A 184 2.32 -9.81 8.09
C GLN A 184 1.49 -9.80 9.37
N ALA A 185 0.17 -9.94 9.23
CA ALA A 185 -0.73 -10.01 10.37
C ALA A 185 -0.55 -11.33 11.11
N GLN A 186 -0.42 -11.27 12.43
CA GLN A 186 -0.42 -12.45 13.29
C GLN A 186 -1.75 -13.21 13.20
N ASP A 187 -2.85 -12.45 13.20
CA ASP A 187 -4.22 -12.95 13.03
C ASP A 187 -4.80 -12.45 11.71
N PRO A 188 -4.86 -13.29 10.65
CA PRO A 188 -5.50 -12.93 9.39
C PRO A 188 -6.99 -12.63 9.56
N ILE A 189 -7.47 -11.64 8.82
CA ILE A 189 -8.90 -11.34 8.76
C ILE A 189 -9.58 -12.31 7.81
N VAL A 190 -10.72 -12.84 8.24
CA VAL A 190 -11.65 -13.56 7.37
C VAL A 190 -12.95 -12.78 7.29
N ILE A 191 -13.37 -12.43 6.07
CA ILE A 191 -14.65 -11.80 5.78
C ILE A 191 -15.43 -12.62 4.76
N PRO A 192 -16.77 -12.60 4.80
CA PRO A 192 -17.57 -13.21 3.75
C PRO A 192 -17.31 -12.49 2.42
N ASP A 193 -17.16 -13.24 1.35
CA ASP A 193 -17.21 -12.67 0.01
C ASP A 193 -18.62 -12.11 -0.23
N SER A 194 -18.71 -10.98 -0.93
CA SER A 194 -19.98 -10.32 -1.17
C SER A 194 -19.96 -9.52 -2.47
N PRO A 195 -21.12 -9.26 -3.10
CA PRO A 195 -21.22 -8.41 -4.28
C PRO A 195 -20.59 -7.02 -4.10
N HIS A 196 -20.46 -6.51 -2.87
CA HIS A 196 -19.80 -5.25 -2.57
C HIS A 196 -18.31 -5.24 -3.00
N PHE A 197 -17.66 -6.40 -2.98
CA PHE A 197 -16.27 -6.55 -3.41
C PHE A 197 -16.13 -6.81 -4.91
N THR A 198 -17.23 -6.90 -5.66
CA THR A 198 -17.18 -7.09 -7.11
C THR A 198 -16.95 -5.77 -7.87
N GLY A 199 -16.41 -5.87 -9.10
CA GLY A 199 -16.21 -4.74 -9.99
C GLY A 199 -14.85 -4.04 -9.87
N CYS A 200 -14.69 -2.95 -10.63
CA CYS A 200 -13.40 -2.31 -10.92
C CYS A 200 -12.89 -1.34 -9.84
N ARG A 201 -13.59 -1.18 -8.73
CA ARG A 201 -13.11 -0.33 -7.62
C ARG A 201 -11.97 -1.01 -6.90
N SER A 202 -10.83 -0.32 -6.81
CA SER A 202 -9.62 -0.85 -6.17
C SER A 202 -9.66 -0.70 -4.65
N TRP A 203 -10.08 0.45 -4.14
CA TRP A 203 -10.28 0.65 -2.71
C TRP A 203 -11.68 0.21 -2.31
N VAL A 204 -11.79 -0.55 -1.23
CA VAL A 204 -13.05 -1.04 -0.69
C VAL A 204 -13.12 -0.92 0.81
N ASP A 205 -14.32 -0.62 1.29
CA ASP A 205 -14.63 -0.59 2.71
C ASP A 205 -14.78 -2.03 3.22
N LEU A 206 -14.16 -2.29 4.37
CA LEU A 206 -14.34 -3.47 5.16
C LEU A 206 -15.56 -3.28 6.09
N PRO A 207 -16.19 -4.36 6.58
CA PRO A 207 -17.39 -4.26 7.41
C PRO A 207 -17.21 -3.47 8.72
N ARG A 208 -15.96 -3.34 9.18
CA ARG A 208 -15.53 -2.62 10.38
C ARG A 208 -14.02 -2.35 10.30
N PRO A 209 -13.47 -1.49 11.16
CA PRO A 209 -12.03 -1.39 11.35
C PRO A 209 -11.45 -2.70 11.88
N TYR A 210 -10.29 -3.06 11.34
CA TYR A 210 -9.48 -4.16 11.83
C TYR A 210 -8.08 -3.66 12.15
N SER A 211 -7.55 -4.12 13.27
CA SER A 211 -6.21 -3.78 13.76
C SER A 211 -5.33 -5.02 13.76
N SER A 212 -4.04 -4.85 13.42
CA SER A 212 -3.02 -5.89 13.57
C SER A 212 -1.86 -5.37 14.42
N PRO A 213 -2.04 -5.26 15.75
CA PRO A 213 -1.08 -4.63 16.65
C PRO A 213 0.28 -5.33 16.74
N GLN A 214 0.27 -6.64 16.49
CA GLN A 214 1.43 -7.53 16.58
C GLN A 214 1.91 -7.95 15.18
N ALA A 215 1.52 -7.21 14.14
CA ALA A 215 1.98 -7.51 12.80
C ALA A 215 3.48 -7.30 12.68
N GLU A 216 4.16 -8.26 12.06
CA GLU A 216 5.61 -8.22 11.87
C GLU A 216 5.94 -7.63 10.50
N PRO A 217 6.93 -6.73 10.38
CA PRO A 217 7.30 -6.18 9.08
C PRO A 217 7.91 -7.28 8.21
N VAL A 218 7.46 -7.36 6.96
CA VAL A 218 7.92 -8.39 5.99
C VAL A 218 9.41 -8.22 5.65
N LEU A 219 9.86 -6.96 5.57
CA LEU A 219 11.26 -6.61 5.45
C LEU A 219 11.73 -5.95 6.74
N SER A 220 12.97 -6.18 7.14
CA SER A 220 13.59 -5.40 8.20
C SER A 220 13.63 -3.91 7.81
N GLU A 221 13.79 -3.03 8.80
CA GLU A 221 13.95 -1.60 8.55
C GLU A 221 15.11 -1.32 7.58
N GLU A 222 16.24 -2.00 7.76
CA GLU A 222 17.42 -1.83 6.91
C GLU A 222 17.16 -2.22 5.46
N GLU A 223 16.56 -3.39 5.22
CA GLU A 223 16.22 -3.87 3.87
C GLU A 223 15.21 -2.95 3.19
N PHE A 224 14.19 -2.50 3.92
CA PHE A 224 13.19 -1.59 3.40
C PHE A 224 13.81 -0.24 2.99
N GLN A 225 14.61 0.37 3.88
CA GLN A 225 15.27 1.64 3.60
C GLN A 225 16.32 1.52 2.48
N ASP A 226 16.96 0.37 2.32
CA ASP A 226 17.83 0.11 1.17
C ASP A 226 17.05 0.10 -0.15
N GLN A 227 15.88 -0.55 -0.20
CA GLN A 227 15.02 -0.51 -1.40
C GLN A 227 14.52 0.91 -1.72
N VAL A 228 14.08 1.65 -0.69
CA VAL A 228 13.62 3.05 -0.84
C VAL A 228 14.73 3.94 -1.37
N ARG A 229 15.95 3.83 -0.80
CA ARG A 229 17.12 4.61 -1.26
C ARG A 229 17.48 4.29 -2.71
N LYS A 230 17.52 3.01 -3.09
CA LYS A 230 17.81 2.58 -4.47
C LYS A 230 16.78 3.15 -5.46
N LEU A 231 15.50 3.06 -5.14
CA LEU A 231 14.43 3.63 -5.97
C LEU A 231 14.62 5.13 -6.16
N ASN A 232 14.78 5.87 -5.05
CA ASN A 232 14.92 7.31 -5.08
C ASN A 232 16.18 7.76 -5.84
N SER A 233 17.32 7.07 -5.65
CA SER A 233 18.56 7.35 -6.39
C SER A 233 18.33 7.23 -7.89
N VAL A 234 17.83 6.07 -8.33
CA VAL A 234 17.61 5.77 -9.75
C VAL A 234 16.64 6.77 -10.39
N LEU A 235 15.54 7.12 -9.71
CA LEU A 235 14.59 8.10 -10.24
C LEU A 235 15.20 9.51 -10.31
N SER A 236 15.96 9.93 -9.28
CA SER A 236 16.57 11.26 -9.23
C SER A 236 17.69 11.45 -10.26
N GLU A 237 18.51 10.42 -10.51
CA GLU A 237 19.63 10.46 -11.44
C GLU A 237 19.19 10.52 -12.92
N ASN A 238 17.99 10.00 -13.21
CA ASN A 238 17.47 9.86 -14.56
C ASN A 238 16.31 10.83 -14.87
N ALA A 239 15.85 11.61 -13.88
CA ALA A 239 14.88 12.67 -14.10
C ALA A 239 15.55 13.81 -14.91
N ILE A 240 14.95 14.17 -16.03
CA ILE A 240 15.41 15.32 -16.83
C ILE A 240 14.78 16.58 -16.23
N GLY A 241 15.60 17.60 -15.97
CA GLY A 241 15.16 18.91 -15.47
C GLY A 241 14.53 19.79 -16.53
#